data_AF-A0A8E2W874-F1
#
_entry.id   AF-A0A8E2W874-F1
#
_cell.length_a   1.000
_cell.length_b   1.000
_cell.length_c   1.000
_cell.angle_alpha   90.00
_cell.angle_beta   90.00
_cell.angle_gamma   90.00
#
_symmetry.space_group_name_H-M   'P 1'
#
loop_
_entity.id
_entity.type
_entity.pdbx_description
1 polymer ?
#
loop_
_entity_poly.entity_id
_entity_poly.type
_entity_poly.pdbx_seq_one_letter_code
_entity_poly.pdbx_strand_id
1 'polypeptide(L)'
;MFSRHYHRRWSDHDHYFGPFTYAHEKRGHYRPLAIVLGSGDDEYPGCDLRLSGFGHTLILALPQVLKPWRRKVTAKFWDAETIERLGRDWYWDTHEREYGFTYSEGHLSVMLGRQTNDSSTEQRWGKFLPWTQWRHVRKSFYGINGEHVATMPDTGKSYTLDSGRWERERAIEKATPTVSFAFDDFDDERLTVTTMIEEWEWKFGTGWFKWLSLFRKPKIRRSLDLQFSGETGERKGSWKGGTTGHSIDMLPGELHGAAFRRYCREHKMTFVGIVDRAP
;
A
#
# COMPACT_ATOMS: atom_id res chain seq x y z
N MET A 1 -25.14 11.71 -36.29
CA MET A 1 -25.74 11.88 -34.95
C MET A 1 -24.59 11.73 -33.95
N PHE A 2 -23.94 12.84 -33.56
CA PHE A 2 -22.78 12.77 -32.67
C PHE A 2 -23.28 12.38 -31.28
N SER A 3 -22.89 11.17 -30.86
CA SER A 3 -23.12 10.65 -29.51
C SER A 3 -22.67 11.71 -28.49
N ARG A 4 -23.39 11.83 -27.37
CA ARG A 4 -22.97 12.64 -26.23
C ARG A 4 -21.62 12.08 -25.77
N HIS A 5 -20.52 12.75 -26.10
CA HIS A 5 -19.18 12.23 -25.78
C HIS A 5 -19.03 12.34 -24.26
N TYR A 6 -19.14 11.20 -23.56
CA TYR A 6 -18.73 11.13 -22.18
C TYR A 6 -17.21 11.31 -22.16
N HIS A 7 -16.77 12.47 -21.69
CA HIS A 7 -15.37 12.75 -21.51
C HIS A 7 -14.82 11.81 -20.43
N ARG A 8 -13.80 11.03 -20.79
CA ARG A 8 -13.13 10.12 -19.86
C ARG A 8 -12.34 10.94 -18.87
N ARG A 9 -12.58 10.74 -17.58
CA ARG A 9 -11.80 11.38 -16.51
C ARG A 9 -10.59 10.51 -16.17
N TRP A 10 -9.44 11.15 -16.01
CA TRP A 10 -8.22 10.55 -15.48
C TRP A 10 -7.85 11.16 -14.13
N SER A 11 -7.92 12.48 -14.01
CA SER A 11 -7.41 13.23 -12.86
C SER A 11 -8.14 14.55 -12.66
N ASP A 12 -7.64 15.38 -11.75
CA ASP A 12 -8.11 16.76 -11.56
C ASP A 12 -7.47 17.76 -12.55
N HIS A 13 -6.50 17.31 -13.36
CA HIS A 13 -5.76 18.13 -14.34
C HIS A 13 -6.10 17.76 -15.80
N ASP A 14 -7.35 17.40 -16.04
CA ASP A 14 -7.79 16.91 -17.34
C ASP A 14 -8.10 18.06 -18.31
N HIS A 15 -7.50 18.00 -19.49
CA HIS A 15 -7.73 18.88 -20.62
C HIS A 15 -8.44 18.11 -21.73
N TYR A 16 -9.62 18.57 -22.12
CA TYR A 16 -10.46 17.91 -23.11
C TYR A 16 -10.33 18.60 -24.47
N PHE A 17 -10.07 17.82 -25.52
CA PHE A 17 -10.10 18.30 -26.89
C PHE A 17 -10.71 17.24 -27.81
N GLY A 18 -11.96 17.44 -28.24
CA GLY A 18 -12.69 16.46 -29.04
C GLY A 18 -12.81 15.10 -28.32
N PRO A 19 -12.46 13.97 -28.96
CA PRO A 19 -12.51 12.64 -28.34
C PRO A 19 -11.32 12.36 -27.41
N PHE A 20 -10.41 13.32 -27.23
CA PHE A 20 -9.20 13.13 -26.44
C PHE A 20 -9.35 13.77 -25.06
N THR A 21 -8.90 13.03 -24.04
CA THR A 21 -8.58 13.57 -22.72
C THR A 21 -7.08 13.54 -22.55
N TYR A 22 -6.46 14.66 -22.22
CA TYR A 22 -5.05 14.74 -21.88
C TYR A 22 -4.87 15.23 -20.45
N ALA A 23 -4.00 14.57 -19.69
CA ALA A 23 -3.65 14.96 -18.35
C ALA A 23 -2.13 14.95 -18.18
N HIS A 24 -1.61 15.89 -17.40
CA HIS A 24 -0.19 15.94 -17.06
C HIS A 24 0.00 16.07 -15.55
N GLU A 25 0.55 15.01 -14.96
CA GLU A 25 0.73 14.87 -13.53
C GLU A 25 2.09 15.43 -13.10
N LYS A 26 2.12 16.72 -12.77
CA LYS A 26 3.35 17.44 -12.39
C LYS A 26 3.91 16.98 -11.03
N ARG A 27 3.05 16.58 -10.09
CA ARG A 27 3.43 16.35 -8.68
C ARG A 27 3.01 15.00 -8.10
N GLY A 28 2.18 14.22 -8.79
CA GLY A 28 1.81 12.87 -8.36
C GLY A 28 2.96 11.87 -8.40
N HIS A 29 2.98 10.97 -7.42
CA HIS A 29 3.87 9.81 -7.35
C HIS A 29 3.55 8.77 -8.43
N TYR A 30 2.31 8.71 -8.89
CA TYR A 30 1.86 7.74 -9.87
C TYR A 30 2.14 8.20 -11.30
N ARG A 31 3.19 7.65 -11.92
CA ARG A 31 3.63 7.95 -13.29
C ARG A 31 3.78 6.66 -14.10
N PRO A 32 2.67 6.00 -14.45
CA PRO A 32 2.73 4.72 -15.12
C PRO A 32 3.24 4.87 -16.56
N LEU A 33 3.90 3.82 -17.05
CA LEU A 33 4.00 3.54 -18.48
C LEU A 33 2.84 2.60 -18.84
N ALA A 34 1.93 3.04 -19.70
CA ALA A 34 0.73 2.26 -20.01
C ALA A 34 0.32 2.36 -21.48
N ILE A 35 -0.14 1.24 -22.02
CA ILE A 35 -0.92 1.16 -23.26
C ILE A 35 -2.06 0.20 -22.98
N VAL A 36 -3.28 0.71 -22.90
CA VAL A 36 -4.46 -0.08 -22.49
C VAL A 36 -5.65 0.27 -23.36
N LEU A 37 -6.27 -0.74 -23.96
CA LEU A 37 -7.56 -0.67 -24.63
C LEU A 37 -8.64 -1.17 -23.67
N GLY A 38 -9.51 -0.29 -23.22
CA GLY A 38 -10.68 -0.59 -22.41
C GLY A 38 -11.95 -0.71 -23.24
N SER A 39 -12.84 -1.62 -22.85
CA SER A 39 -14.18 -1.71 -23.44
C SER A 39 -15.14 -0.65 -22.90
N GLY A 40 -14.78 0.03 -21.81
CA GLY A 40 -15.74 0.70 -20.93
C GLY A 40 -16.69 -0.28 -20.25
N ASP A 41 -17.62 0.27 -19.49
CA ASP A 41 -18.66 -0.45 -18.75
C ASP A 41 -20.02 0.26 -18.89
N ASP A 42 -20.97 -0.05 -18.01
CA ASP A 42 -22.29 0.58 -18.04
C ASP A 42 -22.27 2.04 -17.51
N GLU A 43 -21.28 2.42 -16.69
CA GLU A 43 -21.12 3.79 -16.16
C GLU A 43 -20.44 4.70 -17.19
N TYR A 44 -19.39 4.18 -17.85
CA TYR A 44 -18.66 4.86 -18.90
C TYR A 44 -18.73 4.03 -20.20
N PRO A 45 -19.75 4.26 -21.04
CA PRO A 45 -19.92 3.53 -22.29
C PRO A 45 -18.91 3.96 -23.37
N GLY A 46 -18.66 3.08 -24.33
CA GLY A 46 -17.65 3.26 -25.38
C GLY A 46 -16.30 2.67 -25.00
N CYS A 47 -15.48 2.38 -26.00
CA CYS A 47 -14.11 1.93 -25.74
C CYS A 47 -13.20 3.12 -25.48
N ASP A 48 -12.05 2.87 -24.89
CA ASP A 48 -11.01 3.88 -24.71
C ASP A 48 -9.63 3.30 -24.94
N LEU A 49 -8.73 4.11 -25.48
CA LEU A 49 -7.31 3.79 -25.56
C LEU A 49 -6.54 4.74 -24.66
N ARG A 50 -6.00 4.22 -23.56
CA ARG A 50 -5.13 4.95 -22.65
C ARG A 50 -3.66 4.72 -23.00
N LEU A 51 -2.96 5.83 -23.21
CA LEU A 51 -1.52 5.91 -23.36
C LEU A 51 -0.95 6.75 -22.22
N SER A 52 -0.08 6.17 -21.40
CA SER A 52 0.59 6.91 -20.32
C SER A 52 2.09 6.75 -20.41
N GLY A 53 2.81 7.84 -20.13
CA GLY A 53 4.25 7.80 -19.93
C GLY A 53 4.82 9.12 -19.44
N PHE A 54 5.85 9.03 -18.59
CA PHE A 54 6.58 10.18 -18.05
C PHE A 54 5.70 11.24 -17.36
N GLY A 55 4.57 10.82 -16.77
CA GLY A 55 3.61 11.73 -16.13
C GLY A 55 2.58 12.34 -17.09
N HIS A 56 2.63 12.01 -18.39
CA HIS A 56 1.61 12.37 -19.36
C HIS A 56 0.65 11.19 -19.56
N THR A 57 -0.66 11.48 -19.59
CA THR A 57 -1.69 10.51 -19.95
C THR A 57 -2.54 11.09 -21.06
N LEU A 58 -2.75 10.32 -22.12
CA LEU A 58 -3.67 10.60 -23.21
C LEU A 58 -4.69 9.45 -23.28
N ILE A 59 -5.97 9.78 -23.21
CA ILE A 59 -7.07 8.84 -23.39
C ILE A 59 -7.80 9.25 -24.65
N LEU A 60 -7.95 8.31 -25.57
CA LEU A 60 -8.77 8.47 -26.77
C LEU A 60 -10.09 7.72 -26.57
N ALA A 61 -11.22 8.43 -26.58
CA ALA A 61 -12.54 7.82 -26.65
C ALA A 61 -12.76 7.20 -28.03
N LEU A 62 -13.10 5.92 -28.05
CA LEU A 62 -13.29 5.10 -29.24
C LEU A 62 -14.75 4.60 -29.31
N PRO A 63 -15.28 4.33 -30.52
CA PRO A 63 -16.54 3.62 -30.66
C PRO A 63 -16.47 2.23 -30.00
N GLN A 64 -17.62 1.61 -29.71
CA GLN A 64 -17.73 0.32 -29.02
C GLN A 64 -17.26 -0.86 -29.89
N VAL A 65 -15.96 -0.95 -30.16
CA VAL A 65 -15.33 -2.03 -30.92
C VAL A 65 -15.20 -3.30 -30.08
N LEU A 66 -14.91 -3.14 -28.78
CA LEU A 66 -14.80 -4.20 -27.81
C LEU A 66 -16.01 -4.15 -26.88
N LYS A 67 -16.81 -5.22 -26.79
CA LYS A 67 -17.94 -5.28 -25.85
C LYS A 67 -17.47 -5.59 -24.43
N PRO A 68 -18.07 -4.98 -23.39
CA PRO A 68 -17.81 -5.35 -22.01
C PRO A 68 -18.19 -6.81 -21.76
N TRP A 69 -17.60 -7.38 -20.72
CA TRP A 69 -18.02 -8.69 -20.23
C TRP A 69 -19.32 -8.55 -19.47
N ARG A 70 -20.27 -9.47 -19.69
CA ARG A 70 -21.56 -9.47 -19.01
C ARG A 70 -21.91 -10.87 -18.55
N ARG A 71 -22.45 -10.98 -17.34
CA ARG A 71 -23.03 -12.21 -16.80
C ARG A 71 -24.43 -11.93 -16.28
N LYS A 72 -25.35 -12.81 -16.62
CA LYS A 72 -26.71 -12.77 -16.06
C LYS A 72 -26.68 -13.34 -14.64
N VAL A 73 -27.16 -12.55 -13.67
CA VAL A 73 -27.22 -12.94 -12.26
C VAL A 73 -28.66 -12.86 -11.77
N THR A 74 -29.16 -13.95 -11.21
CA THR A 74 -30.47 -13.98 -10.55
C THR A 74 -30.41 -13.18 -9.25
N ALA A 75 -31.34 -12.26 -9.07
CA ALA A 75 -31.40 -11.38 -7.93
C ALA A 75 -32.01 -12.08 -6.72
N LYS A 76 -31.16 -12.66 -5.87
CA LYS A 76 -31.59 -13.40 -4.67
C LYS A 76 -32.17 -12.53 -3.55
N PHE A 77 -31.95 -11.23 -3.61
CA PHE A 77 -32.30 -10.28 -2.54
C PHE A 77 -33.39 -9.28 -2.95
N TRP A 78 -34.00 -9.44 -4.12
CA TRP A 78 -35.12 -8.60 -4.53
C TRP A 78 -36.41 -9.14 -3.94
N ASP A 79 -37.24 -8.24 -3.40
CA ASP A 79 -38.59 -8.58 -2.97
C ASP A 79 -39.54 -8.77 -4.17
N ALA A 80 -40.71 -9.35 -3.90
CA ALA A 80 -41.71 -9.65 -4.93
C ALA A 80 -42.21 -8.38 -5.64
N GLU A 81 -42.35 -7.27 -4.90
CA GLU A 81 -42.77 -5.97 -5.45
C GLU A 81 -41.73 -5.41 -6.43
N THR A 82 -40.43 -5.54 -6.12
CA THR A 82 -39.34 -5.13 -7.01
C THR A 82 -39.29 -5.99 -8.27
N ILE A 83 -39.51 -7.30 -8.15
CA ILE A 83 -39.55 -8.22 -9.30
C ILE A 83 -40.74 -7.89 -10.21
N GLU A 84 -41.91 -7.62 -9.63
CA GLU A 84 -43.11 -7.21 -10.38
C GLU A 84 -42.89 -5.86 -11.09
N ARG A 85 -42.35 -4.86 -10.38
CA ARG A 85 -42.06 -3.53 -10.94
C ARG A 85 -41.03 -3.57 -12.06
N LEU A 86 -39.98 -4.37 -11.94
CA LEU A 86 -38.92 -4.48 -12.95
C LEU A 86 -39.27 -5.48 -14.06
N GLY A 87 -40.30 -6.30 -13.90
CA GLY A 87 -40.68 -7.37 -14.82
C GLY A 87 -39.61 -8.45 -14.99
N ARG A 88 -38.66 -8.55 -14.05
CA ARG A 88 -37.52 -9.48 -14.10
C ARG A 88 -37.00 -9.77 -12.69
N ASP A 89 -36.47 -10.98 -12.52
CA ASP A 89 -35.82 -11.47 -11.30
C ASP A 89 -34.29 -11.53 -11.43
N TRP A 90 -33.72 -10.81 -12.40
CA TRP A 90 -32.31 -10.88 -12.75
C TRP A 90 -31.74 -9.52 -13.18
N TYR A 91 -30.42 -9.38 -13.07
CA TYR A 91 -29.65 -8.25 -13.58
C TYR A 91 -28.43 -8.70 -14.39
N TRP A 92 -27.86 -7.76 -15.16
CA TRP A 92 -26.57 -7.93 -15.81
C TRP A 92 -25.48 -7.45 -14.85
N ASP A 93 -24.57 -8.35 -14.50
CA ASP A 93 -23.30 -8.02 -13.90
C ASP A 93 -22.32 -7.70 -15.02
N THR A 94 -22.04 -6.41 -15.21
CA THR A 94 -21.22 -5.89 -16.31
C THR A 94 -19.86 -5.45 -15.78
N HIS A 95 -18.80 -5.92 -16.42
CA HIS A 95 -17.43 -5.49 -16.13
C HIS A 95 -16.71 -5.16 -17.42
N GLU A 96 -15.75 -4.24 -17.34
CA GLU A 96 -14.93 -3.91 -18.48
C GLU A 96 -14.01 -5.07 -18.89
N ARG A 97 -13.58 -5.02 -20.15
CA ARG A 97 -12.48 -5.80 -20.67
C ARG A 97 -11.35 -4.85 -21.00
N GLU A 98 -10.18 -5.13 -20.46
CA GLU A 98 -8.96 -4.38 -20.74
C GLU A 98 -7.94 -5.29 -21.43
N TYR A 99 -7.28 -4.73 -22.45
CA TYR A 99 -6.15 -5.36 -23.13
C TYR A 99 -4.96 -4.42 -23.19
N GLY A 100 -3.81 -4.89 -22.75
CA GLY A 100 -2.58 -4.11 -22.81
C GLY A 100 -1.72 -4.31 -21.56
N PHE A 101 -0.96 -3.29 -21.20
CA PHE A 101 -0.10 -3.35 -20.02
C PHE A 101 0.00 -2.02 -19.30
N THR A 102 0.31 -2.10 -18.01
CA THR A 102 0.73 -0.98 -17.18
C THR A 102 1.99 -1.36 -16.42
N TYR A 103 2.91 -0.42 -16.31
CA TYR A 103 4.10 -0.54 -15.51
C TYR A 103 4.20 0.67 -14.59
N SER A 104 4.25 0.43 -13.28
CA SER A 104 4.43 1.47 -12.27
C SER A 104 5.18 0.90 -11.08
N GLU A 105 6.14 1.66 -10.56
CA GLU A 105 6.91 1.34 -9.35
C GLU A 105 7.51 -0.08 -9.33
N GLY A 106 7.91 -0.59 -10.51
CA GLY A 106 8.49 -1.93 -10.63
C GLY A 106 7.47 -3.07 -10.75
N HIS A 107 6.17 -2.79 -10.69
CA HIS A 107 5.11 -3.75 -10.96
C HIS A 107 4.67 -3.66 -12.42
N LEU A 108 4.69 -4.79 -13.13
CA LEU A 108 4.13 -4.93 -14.47
C LEU A 108 2.79 -5.66 -14.36
N SER A 109 1.72 -5.02 -14.80
CA SER A 109 0.41 -5.65 -15.00
C SER A 109 0.15 -5.77 -16.50
N VAL A 110 -0.33 -6.94 -16.92
CA VAL A 110 -0.79 -7.24 -18.27
C VAL A 110 -2.26 -7.58 -18.17
N MET A 111 -3.09 -6.79 -18.84
CA MET A 111 -4.52 -7.00 -18.93
C MET A 111 -4.83 -7.84 -20.16
N LEU A 112 -5.56 -8.93 -19.95
CA LEU A 112 -5.82 -9.98 -20.95
C LEU A 112 -7.32 -10.17 -21.20
N GLY A 113 -8.18 -9.30 -20.68
CA GLY A 113 -9.63 -9.43 -20.78
C GLY A 113 -10.37 -8.85 -19.58
N ARG A 114 -11.30 -9.64 -19.01
CA ARG A 114 -12.25 -9.19 -17.96
C ARG A 114 -11.57 -8.65 -16.69
N GLN A 115 -12.01 -7.47 -16.22
CA GLN A 115 -11.57 -6.85 -14.98
C GLN A 115 -12.72 -6.83 -13.95
N THR A 116 -12.85 -7.91 -13.16
CA THR A 116 -14.00 -8.15 -12.28
C THR A 116 -13.77 -7.80 -10.80
N ASN A 117 -12.56 -7.33 -10.45
CA ASN A 117 -12.11 -7.15 -9.07
C ASN A 117 -12.19 -8.42 -8.20
N ASP A 118 -12.23 -9.60 -8.82
CA ASP A 118 -12.24 -10.91 -8.16
C ASP A 118 -11.14 -11.79 -8.76
N SER A 119 -10.16 -12.18 -7.93
CA SER A 119 -9.00 -12.98 -8.34
C SER A 119 -9.34 -14.31 -9.04
N SER A 120 -10.52 -14.88 -8.81
CA SER A 120 -10.95 -16.14 -9.42
C SER A 120 -11.47 -15.96 -10.85
N THR A 121 -11.90 -14.75 -11.18
CA THR A 121 -12.52 -14.42 -12.46
C THR A 121 -11.68 -13.44 -13.26
N GLU A 122 -10.88 -12.57 -12.67
CA GLU A 122 -10.11 -11.56 -13.38
C GLU A 122 -9.11 -12.16 -14.38
N GLN A 123 -8.99 -11.55 -15.56
CA GLN A 123 -8.02 -11.92 -16.60
C GLN A 123 -6.89 -10.90 -16.63
N ARG A 124 -6.11 -10.89 -15.55
CA ARG A 124 -4.94 -10.03 -15.38
C ARG A 124 -3.77 -10.86 -14.89
N TRP A 125 -2.61 -10.63 -15.48
CA TRP A 125 -1.36 -11.17 -15.00
C TRP A 125 -0.49 -10.04 -14.48
N GLY A 126 0.05 -10.19 -13.27
CA GLY A 126 0.88 -9.17 -12.65
C GLY A 126 2.16 -9.77 -12.11
N LYS A 127 3.27 -9.05 -12.23
CA LYS A 127 4.52 -9.42 -11.57
C LYS A 127 5.39 -8.21 -11.28
N PHE A 128 5.99 -8.22 -10.10
CA PHE A 128 7.10 -7.33 -9.78
C PHE A 128 8.37 -7.73 -10.57
N LEU A 129 8.92 -6.79 -11.34
CA LEU A 129 10.12 -7.00 -12.15
C LEU A 129 11.33 -7.21 -11.25
N PRO A 130 12.02 -8.37 -11.31
CA PRO A 130 13.06 -8.70 -10.33
C PRO A 130 14.21 -7.70 -10.21
N TRP A 131 14.55 -6.99 -11.30
CA TRP A 131 15.62 -5.99 -11.35
C TRP A 131 15.22 -4.61 -10.81
N THR A 132 13.96 -4.41 -10.43
CA THR A 132 13.50 -3.16 -9.81
C THR A 132 13.19 -3.33 -8.33
N GLN A 133 13.21 -4.55 -7.81
CA GLN A 133 12.82 -4.87 -6.43
C GLN A 133 13.97 -4.77 -5.45
N TRP A 134 13.63 -4.52 -4.18
CA TRP A 134 14.53 -4.63 -3.04
C TRP A 134 14.24 -5.94 -2.29
N ARG A 135 15.26 -6.75 -2.06
CA ARG A 135 15.14 -7.98 -1.27
C ARG A 135 15.53 -7.71 0.16
N HIS A 136 14.74 -8.17 1.11
CA HIS A 136 15.10 -8.18 2.52
C HIS A 136 16.32 -9.09 2.73
N VAL A 137 17.21 -8.68 3.63
CA VAL A 137 18.45 -9.43 3.94
C VAL A 137 18.53 -9.75 5.41
N ARG A 138 18.19 -8.80 6.29
CA ARG A 138 18.20 -9.00 7.74
C ARG A 138 17.37 -7.96 8.47
N LYS A 139 16.87 -8.37 9.63
CA LYS A 139 16.35 -7.52 10.69
C LYS A 139 17.29 -7.61 11.88
N SER A 140 17.75 -6.50 12.42
CA SER A 140 18.64 -6.43 13.58
C SER A 140 17.98 -5.65 14.70
N PHE A 141 18.27 -6.04 15.94
CA PHE A 141 17.77 -5.38 17.14
C PHE A 141 18.92 -4.72 17.89
N TYR A 142 18.64 -3.55 18.45
CA TYR A 142 19.60 -2.79 19.24
C TYR A 142 19.04 -2.54 20.64
N GLY A 143 19.95 -2.57 21.62
CA GLY A 143 19.63 -2.34 23.02
C GLY A 143 19.63 -0.86 23.38
N ILE A 144 19.62 -0.60 24.68
CA ILE A 144 19.30 0.72 25.25
C ILE A 144 20.33 1.79 24.86
N ASN A 145 21.61 1.40 24.77
CA ASN A 145 22.71 2.29 24.43
C ASN A 145 23.07 2.20 22.93
N GLY A 146 22.23 1.56 22.12
CA GLY A 146 22.49 1.32 20.71
C GLY A 146 23.49 0.20 20.43
N GLU A 147 23.77 -0.64 21.43
CA GLU A 147 24.54 -1.87 21.25
C GLU A 147 23.76 -2.88 20.40
N HIS A 148 24.46 -3.63 19.57
CA HIS A 148 23.84 -4.68 18.76
C HIS A 148 23.48 -5.88 19.64
N VAL A 149 22.22 -6.31 19.60
CA VAL A 149 21.69 -7.42 20.43
C VAL A 149 21.57 -8.69 19.61
N ALA A 150 20.91 -8.62 18.45
CA ALA A 150 20.66 -9.78 17.62
C ALA A 150 20.50 -9.39 16.15
N THR A 151 20.86 -10.32 15.25
CA THR A 151 20.55 -10.22 13.82
C THR A 151 19.76 -11.46 13.40
N MET A 152 18.64 -11.23 12.73
CA MET A 152 17.83 -12.26 12.09
C MET A 152 18.02 -12.16 10.57
N PRO A 153 18.80 -13.07 9.96
CA PRO A 153 18.94 -13.10 8.51
C PRO A 153 17.64 -13.57 7.86
N ASP A 154 17.32 -13.02 6.69
CA ASP A 154 16.24 -13.55 5.87
C ASP A 154 16.67 -14.87 5.23
N THR A 155 15.97 -15.94 5.57
CA THR A 155 16.26 -17.28 5.04
C THR A 155 15.68 -17.49 3.63
N GLY A 156 14.87 -16.55 3.13
CA GLY A 156 14.14 -16.66 1.88
C GLY A 156 13.03 -17.72 1.89
N LYS A 157 12.76 -18.34 3.05
CA LYS A 157 11.72 -19.35 3.24
C LYS A 157 10.45 -18.71 3.78
N SER A 158 9.29 -19.15 3.28
CA SER A 158 7.98 -18.81 3.84
C SER A 158 7.80 -19.44 5.23
N TYR A 159 6.86 -18.91 6.02
CA TYR A 159 6.48 -19.49 7.32
C TYR A 159 6.00 -20.94 7.22
N THR A 160 5.45 -21.35 6.07
CA THR A 160 5.07 -22.76 5.82
C THR A 160 6.26 -23.69 5.65
N LEU A 161 7.40 -23.19 5.17
CA LEU A 161 8.64 -23.96 4.97
C LEU A 161 9.60 -23.86 6.16
N ASP A 162 9.27 -23.02 7.14
CA ASP A 162 10.01 -22.79 8.38
C ASP A 162 9.03 -22.42 9.49
N SER A 163 8.30 -23.43 9.98
CA SER A 163 7.20 -23.25 10.95
C SER A 163 7.64 -22.61 12.26
N GLY A 164 8.86 -22.89 12.74
CA GLY A 164 9.42 -22.30 13.95
C GLY A 164 9.97 -20.88 13.77
N ARG A 165 9.97 -20.31 12.55
CA ARG A 165 10.50 -18.97 12.28
C ARG A 165 9.82 -17.92 13.13
N TRP A 166 8.49 -17.95 13.16
CA TRP A 166 7.69 -16.96 13.86
C TRP A 166 7.98 -16.94 15.37
N GLU A 167 8.10 -18.13 15.97
CA GLU A 167 8.36 -18.28 17.41
C GLU A 167 9.77 -17.78 17.77
N ARG A 168 10.77 -18.08 16.93
CA ARG A 168 12.14 -17.58 17.11
C ARG A 168 12.22 -16.06 16.96
N GLU A 169 11.56 -15.51 15.94
CA GLU A 169 11.51 -14.05 15.71
C GLU A 169 10.87 -13.33 16.91
N ARG A 170 9.73 -13.83 17.40
CA ARG A 170 9.05 -13.33 18.60
C ARG A 170 9.88 -13.46 19.88
N ALA A 171 10.60 -14.56 20.04
CA ALA A 171 11.42 -14.79 21.23
C ALA A 171 12.59 -13.79 21.30
N ILE A 172 13.22 -13.50 20.16
CA ILE A 172 14.28 -12.49 20.07
C ILE A 172 13.72 -11.09 20.32
N GLU A 173 12.58 -10.77 19.71
CA GLU A 173 11.90 -9.48 19.91
C GLU A 173 11.57 -9.26 21.39
N LYS A 174 10.96 -10.26 22.05
CA LYS A 174 10.63 -10.20 23.48
C LYS A 174 11.86 -10.12 24.39
N ALA A 175 12.96 -10.74 23.99
CA ALA A 175 14.23 -10.70 24.72
C ALA A 175 15.01 -9.40 24.50
N THR A 176 14.63 -8.58 23.50
CA THR A 176 15.32 -7.33 23.20
C THR A 176 15.08 -6.32 24.34
N PRO A 177 16.13 -5.67 24.87
CA PRO A 177 15.97 -4.62 25.86
C PRO A 177 15.11 -3.48 25.33
N THR A 178 14.06 -3.12 26.06
CA THR A 178 13.20 -1.97 25.73
C THR A 178 13.27 -0.93 26.82
N VAL A 179 13.04 0.34 26.46
CA VAL A 179 12.90 1.43 27.43
C VAL A 179 11.46 1.92 27.42
N SER A 180 10.90 2.14 28.61
CA SER A 180 9.58 2.72 28.76
C SER A 180 9.67 4.20 29.17
N PHE A 181 8.83 5.04 28.58
CA PHE A 181 8.74 6.46 28.91
C PHE A 181 7.30 6.83 29.27
N ALA A 182 7.15 7.73 30.22
CA ALA A 182 5.88 8.37 30.53
C ALA A 182 5.73 9.63 29.67
N PHE A 183 4.53 9.85 29.18
CA PHE A 183 4.17 11.05 28.43
C PHE A 183 2.71 11.42 28.70
N ASP A 184 2.38 12.68 28.51
CA ASP A 184 1.01 13.15 28.42
C ASP A 184 0.60 13.19 26.95
N ASP A 185 -0.50 12.51 26.62
CA ASP A 185 -1.09 12.55 25.28
C ASP A 185 -1.74 13.93 25.02
N PHE A 186 -2.30 14.12 23.82
CA PHE A 186 -2.96 15.37 23.41
C PHE A 186 -4.10 15.82 24.35
N ASP A 187 -4.74 14.89 25.05
CA ASP A 187 -5.82 15.12 26.01
C ASP A 187 -5.33 15.24 27.48
N ASP A 188 -4.02 15.42 27.68
CA ASP A 188 -3.35 15.43 28.99
C ASP A 188 -3.49 14.09 29.76
N GLU A 189 -3.89 13.00 29.11
CA GLU A 189 -3.90 11.67 29.73
C GLU A 189 -2.47 11.13 29.85
N ARG A 190 -2.10 10.71 31.07
CA ARG A 190 -0.81 10.11 31.36
C ARG A 190 -0.77 8.66 30.86
N LEU A 191 0.05 8.42 29.84
CA LEU A 191 0.28 7.09 29.28
C LEU A 191 1.76 6.71 29.34
N THR A 192 2.03 5.43 29.07
CA THR A 192 3.39 4.92 28.92
C THR A 192 3.60 4.38 27.52
N VAL A 193 4.79 4.59 26.98
CA VAL A 193 5.22 4.00 25.71
C VAL A 193 6.40 3.08 25.99
N THR A 194 6.40 1.89 25.39
CA THR A 194 7.54 0.98 25.36
C THR A 194 8.21 1.10 24.00
N THR A 195 9.53 1.23 24.01
CA THR A 195 10.28 1.55 22.79
C THR A 195 11.34 0.50 22.50
N MET A 196 11.49 0.15 21.22
CA MET A 196 12.45 -0.83 20.72
C MET A 196 13.12 -0.31 19.44
N ILE A 197 14.43 -0.50 19.31
CA ILE A 197 15.16 -0.10 18.09
C ILE A 197 15.31 -1.31 17.18
N GLU A 198 14.83 -1.14 15.95
CA GLU A 198 14.97 -2.13 14.88
C GLU A 198 15.73 -1.53 13.69
N GLU A 199 16.49 -2.38 12.99
CA GLU A 199 17.13 -2.02 11.74
C GLU A 199 16.91 -3.09 10.70
N TRP A 200 16.49 -2.66 9.53
CA TRP A 200 16.22 -3.52 8.40
C TRP A 200 17.19 -3.21 7.28
N GLU A 201 17.78 -4.25 6.70
CA GLU A 201 18.64 -4.14 5.51
C GLU A 201 17.97 -4.79 4.31
N TRP A 202 17.99 -4.07 3.19
CA TRP A 202 17.62 -4.59 1.88
C TRP A 202 18.73 -4.40 0.86
N LYS A 203 18.84 -5.35 -0.06
CA LYS A 203 19.74 -5.29 -1.22
C LYS A 203 18.95 -5.22 -2.51
N PHE A 204 19.49 -4.55 -3.52
CA PHE A 204 18.80 -4.36 -4.79
C PHE A 204 18.82 -5.62 -5.67
N GLY A 205 17.69 -5.92 -6.31
CA GLY A 205 17.47 -7.08 -7.17
C GLY A 205 17.02 -8.34 -6.43
N THR A 206 16.18 -9.15 -7.09
CA THR A 206 15.73 -10.48 -6.61
C THR A 206 16.06 -11.58 -7.63
N GLY A 207 15.98 -12.85 -7.22
CA GLY A 207 16.23 -14.00 -8.11
C GLY A 207 17.61 -13.95 -8.78
N TRP A 208 17.64 -14.07 -10.11
CA TRP A 208 18.86 -13.98 -10.91
C TRP A 208 19.45 -12.57 -11.01
N PHE A 209 18.70 -11.54 -10.60
CA PHE A 209 19.13 -10.14 -10.65
C PHE A 209 19.76 -9.65 -9.34
N LYS A 210 20.06 -10.55 -8.39
CA LYS A 210 20.73 -10.19 -7.12
C LYS A 210 22.07 -9.48 -7.31
N TRP A 211 22.78 -9.75 -8.42
CA TRP A 211 24.06 -9.12 -8.75
C TRP A 211 23.95 -7.60 -8.94
N LEU A 212 22.75 -7.06 -9.23
CA LEU A 212 22.52 -5.62 -9.31
C LEU A 212 22.82 -4.90 -7.97
N SER A 213 22.80 -5.62 -6.84
CA SER A 213 23.22 -5.07 -5.55
C SER A 213 24.71 -4.69 -5.48
N LEU A 214 25.54 -5.13 -6.44
CA LEU A 214 26.93 -4.67 -6.53
C LEU A 214 27.04 -3.21 -7.01
N PHE A 215 26.05 -2.74 -7.78
CA PHE A 215 26.03 -1.40 -8.36
C PHE A 215 25.20 -0.40 -7.54
N ARG A 216 24.59 -0.85 -6.44
CA ARG A 216 23.69 -0.02 -5.63
C ARG A 216 23.89 -0.29 -4.14
N LYS A 217 24.11 0.77 -3.36
CA LYS A 217 24.25 0.68 -1.91
C LYS A 217 23.04 -0.02 -1.28
N PRO A 218 23.23 -0.86 -0.25
CA PRO A 218 22.12 -1.42 0.51
C PRO A 218 21.23 -0.31 1.07
N LYS A 219 19.92 -0.56 1.09
CA LYS A 219 18.97 0.29 1.81
C LYS A 219 18.98 -0.19 3.26
N ILE A 220 19.35 0.69 4.18
CA ILE A 220 19.33 0.42 5.61
C ILE A 220 18.34 1.40 6.22
N ARG A 221 17.35 0.89 6.96
CA ARG A 221 16.35 1.70 7.66
C ARG A 221 16.39 1.31 9.12
N ARG A 222 16.71 2.28 9.98
CA ARG A 222 16.61 2.13 11.42
C ARG A 222 15.36 2.86 11.89
N SER A 223 14.54 2.18 12.67
CA SER A 223 13.28 2.70 13.19
C SER A 223 13.15 2.44 14.68
N LEU A 224 12.48 3.37 15.35
CA LEU A 224 12.03 3.19 16.73
C LEU A 224 10.58 2.69 16.67
N ASP A 225 10.36 1.47 17.13
CA ASP A 225 9.02 0.93 17.37
C ASP A 225 8.50 1.48 18.70
N LEU A 226 7.25 1.93 18.71
CA LEU A 226 6.56 2.57 19.82
C LEU A 226 5.28 1.78 20.11
N GLN A 227 5.23 1.15 21.29
CA GLN A 227 4.05 0.46 21.77
C GLN A 227 3.44 1.23 22.94
N PHE A 228 2.25 1.78 22.75
CA PHE A 228 1.56 2.58 23.76
C PHE A 228 0.74 1.68 24.70
N SER A 229 0.65 2.06 25.97
CA SER A 229 -0.17 1.36 26.98
C SER A 229 -1.67 1.53 26.74
N GLY A 230 -2.07 2.51 25.94
CA GLY A 230 -3.45 2.83 25.61
C GLY A 230 -3.56 3.43 24.21
N GLU A 231 -4.79 3.73 23.79
CA GLU A 231 -5.07 4.42 22.54
C GLU A 231 -4.60 5.87 22.62
N THR A 232 -3.84 6.33 21.61
CA THR A 232 -3.26 7.68 21.58
C THR A 232 -3.69 8.49 20.36
N GLY A 233 -3.76 9.82 20.51
CA GLY A 233 -3.88 10.80 19.41
C GLY A 233 -5.22 11.55 19.30
N GLU A 234 -5.26 12.59 18.46
CA GLU A 234 -6.36 13.58 18.36
C GLU A 234 -7.76 13.00 18.05
N ARG A 235 -7.87 11.74 17.60
CA ARG A 235 -9.15 11.06 17.28
C ARG A 235 -9.43 9.84 18.13
N LYS A 236 -8.85 9.78 19.34
CA LYS A 236 -9.08 8.71 20.31
C LYS A 236 -10.58 8.45 20.54
N GLY A 237 -10.98 7.18 20.59
CA GLY A 237 -12.38 6.75 20.74
C GLY A 237 -13.23 6.82 19.46
N SER A 238 -12.65 7.27 18.34
CA SER A 238 -13.29 7.17 17.03
C SER A 238 -12.99 5.80 16.42
N TRP A 239 -13.98 5.17 15.79
CA TRP A 239 -13.77 3.92 15.03
C TRP A 239 -12.75 4.05 13.88
N LYS A 240 -12.35 5.29 13.52
CA LYS A 240 -11.32 5.64 12.52
C LYS A 240 -10.08 6.31 13.12
N GLY A 241 -9.99 6.42 14.45
CA GLY A 241 -8.96 7.18 15.14
C GLY A 241 -8.27 6.36 16.22
N GLY A 242 -7.20 6.93 16.77
CA GLY A 242 -6.39 6.29 17.78
C GLY A 242 -5.31 5.35 17.23
N THR A 243 -4.22 5.20 17.97
CA THR A 243 -3.16 4.24 17.67
C THR A 243 -2.56 3.68 18.95
N THR A 244 -2.35 2.36 18.98
CA THR A 244 -1.67 1.64 20.08
C THR A 244 -0.25 1.22 19.72
N GLY A 245 0.13 1.30 18.44
CA GLY A 245 1.47 0.99 17.96
C GLY A 245 1.86 1.87 16.78
N HIS A 246 3.03 2.48 16.84
CA HIS A 246 3.55 3.34 15.77
C HIS A 246 5.06 3.13 15.61
N SER A 247 5.63 3.53 14.49
CA SER A 247 7.08 3.50 14.30
C SER A 247 7.56 4.76 13.60
N ILE A 248 8.75 5.22 13.98
CA ILE A 248 9.39 6.38 13.37
C ILE A 248 10.77 6.04 12.85
N ASP A 249 11.18 6.69 11.76
CA ASP A 249 12.56 6.62 11.29
C ASP A 249 13.47 7.33 12.30
N MET A 250 14.58 6.67 12.64
CA MET A 250 15.59 7.23 13.54
C MET A 250 16.60 8.06 12.77
N LEU A 251 16.99 9.18 13.37
CA LEU A 251 18.10 9.99 12.86
C LEU A 251 19.45 9.34 13.19
N PRO A 252 20.53 9.68 12.46
CA PRO A 252 21.86 9.14 12.73
C PRO A 252 22.32 9.42 14.17
N GLY A 253 22.69 8.37 14.91
CA GLY A 253 23.14 8.46 16.30
C GLY A 253 22.02 8.69 17.34
N GLU A 254 20.76 8.73 16.90
CA GLU A 254 19.62 8.88 17.80
C GLU A 254 19.42 7.60 18.62
N LEU A 255 19.06 7.76 19.90
CA LEU A 255 18.69 6.68 20.82
C LEU A 255 17.24 6.86 21.28
N HIS A 256 16.70 5.85 21.96
CA HIS A 256 15.30 5.77 22.43
C HIS A 256 14.70 7.11 22.89
N GLY A 257 15.31 7.73 23.91
CA GLY A 257 14.77 8.95 24.51
C GLY A 257 14.86 10.18 23.62
N ALA A 258 15.89 10.29 22.77
CA ALA A 258 16.02 11.40 21.83
C ALA A 258 14.96 11.31 20.72
N ALA A 259 14.80 10.12 20.13
CA ALA A 259 13.79 9.82 19.13
C ALA A 259 12.37 10.01 19.67
N PHE A 260 12.08 9.52 20.87
CA PHE A 260 10.76 9.68 21.46
C PHE A 260 10.44 11.15 21.83
N ARG A 261 11.41 11.92 22.35
CA ARG A 261 11.19 13.36 22.58
C ARG A 261 10.91 14.13 21.29
N ARG A 262 11.54 13.74 20.19
CA ARG A 262 11.25 14.32 18.87
C ARG A 262 9.83 13.95 18.43
N TYR A 263 9.46 12.68 18.56
CA TYR A 263 8.09 12.21 18.30
C TYR A 263 7.04 13.02 19.08
N CYS A 264 7.22 13.18 20.39
CA CYS A 264 6.29 13.97 21.22
C CYS A 264 6.10 15.40 20.67
N ARG A 265 7.20 16.04 20.25
CA ARG A 265 7.16 17.40 19.69
C ARG A 265 6.42 17.50 18.36
N GLU A 266 6.59 16.50 17.49
CA GLU A 266 5.91 16.42 16.19
C GLU A 266 4.41 16.13 16.36
N HIS A 267 4.02 15.43 17.43
CA HIS A 267 2.66 14.98 17.69
C HIS A 267 1.92 15.75 18.82
N LYS A 268 2.46 16.88 19.29
CA LYS A 268 1.89 17.71 20.37
C LYS A 268 1.65 16.94 21.68
N MET A 269 2.54 16.02 22.01
CA MET A 269 2.54 15.28 23.27
C MET A 269 3.62 15.86 24.20
N THR A 270 3.47 15.66 25.51
CA THR A 270 4.45 16.15 26.49
C THR A 270 5.28 15.00 27.05
N PHE A 271 6.59 15.02 26.80
CA PHE A 271 7.50 14.05 27.41
C PHE A 271 7.67 14.33 28.90
N VAL A 272 7.47 13.31 29.74
CA VAL A 272 7.60 13.44 31.19
C VAL A 272 8.95 12.89 31.66
N GLY A 273 9.24 11.64 31.36
CA GLY A 273 10.41 10.97 31.91
C GLY A 273 10.51 9.50 31.58
N ILE A 274 11.62 8.88 32.01
CA ILE A 274 11.82 7.44 31.93
C ILE A 274 10.97 6.78 33.03
N VAL A 275 10.29 5.69 32.67
CA VAL A 275 9.65 4.81 33.63
C VAL A 275 10.61 3.66 33.84
N ASP A 276 11.22 3.60 35.03
CA ASP A 276 11.96 2.41 35.42
C ASP A 276 11.00 1.23 35.35
N ARG A 277 11.37 0.20 34.57
CA ARG A 277 10.60 -1.04 34.53
C ARG A 277 10.41 -1.50 35.98
N ALA A 278 9.15 -1.62 36.41
CA ALA A 278 8.83 -2.51 37.50
C ALA A 278 9.41 -3.91 37.16
N PRO A 279 9.96 -4.63 38.16
CA PRO A 279 10.71 -5.87 37.96
C PRO A 279 9.95 -6.93 37.15
#